data_AF-A0A0F9LSB9-F1
#
_entry.id   AF-A0A0F9LSB9-F1
#
_cell.length_a   1.000
_cell.length_b   1.000
_cell.length_c   1.000
_cell.angle_alpha   90.00
_cell.angle_beta   90.00
_cell.angle_gamma   90.00
#
_symmetry.space_group_name_H-M   'P 1'
#
loop_
_entity.id
_entity.type
_entity.pdbx_description
1 polymer ?
#
loop_
_entity_poly.entity_id
_entity_poly.type
_entity_poly.pdbx_seq_one_letter_code
_entity_poly.pdbx_strand_id
1 'polypeptide(L)'
;MATTIDLSRKTGLLTLGTHTFRVLDKSVEELGPSGDPYWRLICEVISKGEDQGKEIMHSISLGHKSRFIMDEFLDGVDAPRSGKGDLGQFLGKTFRASVGQDTYNGKLKSVITNIMPVSADQPSWIYLLRLQRKMRLYLLMLLKRQKRQQKNLLADLDRP
;
A
#
# COMPACT_ATOMS: atom_id res chain seq x y z
N MET A 1 -18.01 -29.96 -25.20
CA MET A 1 -18.70 -28.79 -24.62
C MET A 1 -18.12 -27.54 -25.26
N ALA A 2 -18.96 -26.61 -25.74
CA ALA A 2 -18.47 -25.37 -26.34
C ALA A 2 -18.00 -24.42 -25.24
N THR A 3 -16.74 -24.01 -25.28
CA THR A 3 -16.19 -23.02 -24.34
C THR A 3 -16.78 -21.65 -24.70
N THR A 4 -17.60 -21.11 -23.81
CA THR A 4 -18.12 -19.75 -23.94
C THR A 4 -17.10 -18.78 -23.34
N ILE A 5 -16.72 -17.74 -24.09
CA ILE A 5 -15.81 -16.70 -23.62
C ILE A 5 -16.56 -15.38 -23.46
N ASP A 6 -16.23 -14.62 -22.41
CA ASP A 6 -16.72 -13.25 -22.24
C ASP A 6 -15.96 -12.31 -23.18
N LEU A 7 -16.70 -11.55 -24.00
CA LEU A 7 -16.14 -10.59 -24.94
C LEU A 7 -16.01 -9.17 -24.35
N SER A 8 -16.48 -8.95 -23.12
CA SER A 8 -16.33 -7.66 -22.44
C SER A 8 -14.83 -7.36 -22.24
N ARG A 9 -14.35 -6.33 -22.94
CA ARG A 9 -12.95 -5.90 -22.85
C ARG A 9 -12.78 -5.09 -21.57
N LYS A 10 -12.55 -5.77 -20.46
CA LYS A 10 -12.26 -5.14 -19.15
C LYS A 10 -10.77 -4.82 -18.97
N THR A 11 -9.93 -5.32 -19.86
CA THR A 11 -8.48 -5.11 -19.87
C THR A 11 -8.10 -3.99 -20.84
N GLY A 12 -7.32 -3.01 -20.38
CA GLY A 12 -6.83 -1.92 -21.22
C GLY A 12 -5.86 -1.02 -20.46
N LEU A 13 -5.29 -0.04 -21.17
CA LEU A 13 -4.55 1.03 -20.50
C LEU A 13 -5.55 1.89 -19.72
N LEU A 14 -5.28 2.02 -18.43
CA LEU A 14 -5.92 2.99 -17.57
C LEU A 14 -5.29 4.36 -17.81
N THR A 15 -6.10 5.40 -17.66
CA THR A 15 -5.61 6.78 -17.63
C THR A 15 -4.61 6.92 -16.49
N LEU A 16 -3.56 7.71 -16.70
CA LEU A 16 -2.61 8.02 -15.65
C LEU A 16 -3.28 8.92 -14.61
N GLY A 17 -3.10 8.61 -13.33
CA GLY A 17 -3.71 9.39 -12.26
C GLY A 17 -4.15 8.55 -11.08
N THR A 18 -4.95 9.15 -10.20
CA THR A 18 -5.47 8.49 -9.00
C THR A 18 -6.86 7.94 -9.26
N HIS A 19 -7.01 6.64 -9.08
CA HIS A 19 -8.29 5.94 -9.21
C HIS A 19 -8.70 5.29 -7.89
N THR A 20 -10.00 5.02 -7.75
CA THR A 20 -10.50 4.21 -6.64
C THR A 20 -10.72 2.80 -7.15
N PHE A 21 -10.16 1.84 -6.45
CA PHE A 21 -10.19 0.43 -6.79
C PHE A 21 -11.02 -0.36 -5.80
N ARG A 22 -11.56 -1.49 -6.26
CA ARG A 22 -12.18 -2.53 -5.46
C ARG A 22 -11.48 -3.86 -5.73
N VAL A 23 -11.11 -4.58 -4.68
CA VAL A 23 -10.52 -5.92 -4.80
C VAL A 23 -11.60 -6.92 -5.21
N LEU A 24 -11.37 -7.68 -6.27
CA LEU A 24 -12.30 -8.69 -6.79
C LEU A 24 -12.03 -10.07 -6.18
N ASP A 25 -13.07 -10.88 -6.13
CA ASP A 25 -13.11 -12.27 -5.64
C ASP A 25 -12.15 -13.22 -6.37
N LYS A 26 -11.86 -12.96 -7.64
CA LYS A 26 -10.89 -13.68 -8.45
C LYS A 26 -9.41 -13.40 -8.10
N SER A 27 -9.14 -12.65 -7.04
CA SER A 27 -7.79 -12.49 -6.49
C SER A 27 -7.32 -13.81 -5.89
N VAL A 28 -6.03 -14.14 -6.06
CA VAL A 28 -5.48 -15.43 -5.64
C VAL A 28 -4.19 -15.27 -4.85
N GLU A 29 -3.93 -16.20 -3.95
CA GLU A 29 -2.64 -16.39 -3.29
C GLU A 29 -1.87 -17.50 -4.01
N GLU A 30 -0.63 -17.21 -4.40
CA GLU A 30 0.23 -18.15 -5.12
C GLU A 30 1.65 -18.10 -4.57
N LEU A 31 2.45 -19.13 -4.88
CA LEU A 31 3.88 -19.15 -4.58
C LEU A 31 4.66 -18.53 -5.73
N GLY A 32 5.51 -17.55 -5.41
CA GLY A 32 6.34 -16.87 -6.40
C GLY A 32 7.51 -17.74 -6.86
N PRO A 33 8.19 -17.37 -7.96
CA PRO A 33 9.38 -18.08 -8.44
C PRO A 33 10.52 -18.14 -7.41
N SER A 34 10.54 -17.18 -6.49
CA SER A 34 11.47 -17.09 -5.36
C SER A 34 11.13 -17.99 -4.17
N GLY A 35 10.00 -18.71 -4.21
CA GLY A 35 9.51 -19.56 -3.12
C GLY A 35 8.73 -18.83 -2.03
N ASP A 36 8.73 -17.50 -2.05
CA ASP A 36 7.90 -16.68 -1.16
C ASP A 36 6.45 -16.59 -1.67
N PRO A 37 5.44 -16.65 -0.78
CA PRO A 37 4.06 -16.46 -1.18
C PRO A 37 3.79 -15.01 -1.59
N TYR A 38 2.87 -14.81 -2.52
CA TYR A 38 2.42 -13.51 -2.99
C TYR A 38 0.91 -13.51 -3.25
N TRP A 39 0.30 -12.34 -3.07
CA TRP A 39 -1.08 -12.09 -3.47
C TRP A 39 -1.10 -11.49 -4.86
N ARG A 40 -1.82 -12.12 -5.78
CA ARG A 40 -2.22 -11.55 -7.06
C ARG A 40 -3.62 -10.96 -6.90
N LEU A 41 -3.66 -9.67 -6.58
CA LEU A 41 -4.88 -8.91 -6.46
C LEU A 41 -5.37 -8.53 -7.85
N ILE A 42 -6.65 -8.81 -8.13
CA ILE A 42 -7.32 -8.26 -9.31
C ILE A 42 -8.29 -7.19 -8.83
N CYS A 43 -8.04 -5.97 -9.30
CA CYS A 43 -8.71 -4.78 -8.80
C CYS A 43 -9.52 -4.14 -9.93
N GLU A 44 -10.77 -3.79 -9.66
CA GLU A 44 -11.65 -3.07 -10.60
C GLU A 44 -11.69 -1.59 -10.25
N VAL A 45 -11.62 -0.73 -11.26
CA VAL A 45 -11.82 0.71 -11.12
C VAL A 45 -13.29 1.01 -10.87
N ILE A 46 -13.59 1.59 -9.70
CA ILE A 46 -14.95 2.04 -9.34
C ILE A 46 -15.14 3.55 -9.43
N SER A 47 -14.06 4.31 -9.68
CA SER A 47 -14.16 5.76 -9.91
C SER A 47 -14.97 6.06 -11.17
N LYS A 48 -15.85 7.06 -11.10
CA LYS A 48 -16.63 7.54 -12.26
C LYS A 48 -15.67 8.03 -13.35
N GLY A 49 -15.87 7.60 -14.59
CA GLY A 49 -15.07 8.01 -15.74
C GLY A 49 -14.98 6.95 -16.82
N GLU A 50 -14.15 7.20 -17.84
CA GLU A 50 -13.91 6.29 -18.96
C GLU A 50 -13.27 4.96 -18.53
N ASP A 51 -12.56 4.97 -17.40
CA ASP A 51 -11.89 3.80 -16.85
C ASP A 51 -12.76 2.94 -15.93
N GLN A 52 -14.01 3.35 -15.68
CA GLN A 52 -14.91 2.62 -14.80
C GLN A 52 -15.14 1.18 -15.29
N GLY A 53 -14.99 0.20 -14.40
CA GLY A 53 -15.15 -1.22 -14.70
C GLY A 53 -13.93 -1.88 -15.37
N LYS A 54 -12.86 -1.10 -15.66
CA LYS A 54 -11.59 -1.68 -16.10
C LYS A 54 -10.87 -2.34 -14.94
N GLU A 55 -10.13 -3.38 -15.25
CA GLU A 55 -9.44 -4.21 -14.27
C GLU A 55 -7.92 -4.08 -14.40
N ILE A 56 -7.25 -4.04 -13.25
CA ILE A 56 -5.80 -4.04 -13.13
C ILE A 56 -5.36 -5.18 -12.22
N MET A 57 -4.22 -5.78 -12.56
CA MET A 57 -3.58 -6.80 -11.75
C MET A 57 -2.45 -6.17 -10.95
N HIS A 58 -2.48 -6.33 -9.63
CA HIS A 58 -1.45 -5.88 -8.71
C HIS A 58 -0.92 -7.05 -7.90
N SER A 59 0.40 -7.24 -7.90
CA SER A 59 1.05 -8.34 -7.20
C SER A 59 1.76 -7.81 -5.96
N ILE A 60 1.44 -8.39 -4.79
CA ILE A 60 2.06 -8.04 -3.51
C ILE A 60 2.78 -9.28 -2.97
N SER A 61 4.11 -9.22 -2.91
CA SER A 61 4.89 -10.29 -2.27
C SER A 61 4.73 -10.23 -0.76
N LEU A 62 4.45 -11.37 -0.14
CA LEU A 62 4.36 -11.52 1.32
C LEU A 62 5.74 -11.74 1.96
N GLY A 63 6.78 -11.88 1.15
CA GLY A 63 8.15 -12.04 1.61
C GLY A 63 8.63 -10.81 2.40
N HIS A 64 9.55 -11.04 3.35
CA HIS A 64 10.02 -10.00 4.27
C HIS A 64 10.62 -8.77 3.56
N LYS A 65 11.23 -8.94 2.38
CA LYS A 65 11.84 -7.85 1.61
C LYS A 65 10.82 -6.88 1.01
N SER A 66 9.59 -7.32 0.77
CA SER A 66 8.52 -6.54 0.15
C SER A 66 7.44 -6.14 1.15
N ARG A 67 7.72 -6.28 2.45
CA ARG A 67 6.75 -6.03 3.52
C ARG A 67 6.19 -4.61 3.50
N PHE A 68 6.99 -3.62 3.09
CA PHE A 68 6.53 -2.24 2.98
C PHE A 68 5.37 -2.06 2.00
N ILE A 69 5.34 -2.80 0.89
CA ILE A 69 4.23 -2.75 -0.09
C ILE A 69 2.96 -3.34 0.53
N MET A 70 3.11 -4.41 1.31
CA MET A 70 2.00 -4.99 2.05
C MET A 70 1.47 -4.01 3.10
N ASP A 71 2.35 -3.35 3.85
CA ASP A 71 1.94 -2.37 4.85
C ASP A 71 1.23 -1.17 4.19
N GLU A 72 1.70 -0.69 3.03
CA GLU A 72 1.00 0.33 2.24
C GLU A 72 -0.38 -0.12 1.78
N PHE A 73 -0.52 -1.37 1.34
CA PHE A 73 -1.82 -1.94 0.97
C PHE A 73 -2.76 -2.03 2.18
N LEU A 74 -2.28 -2.53 3.31
CA LEU A 74 -3.04 -2.64 4.56
C LEU A 74 -3.51 -1.27 5.06
N ASP A 75 -2.64 -0.25 4.99
CA ASP A 75 -3.01 1.13 5.28
C ASP A 75 -4.05 1.67 4.28
N GLY A 76 -3.92 1.31 3.00
CA GLY A 76 -4.84 1.70 1.93
C GLY A 76 -6.28 1.21 2.12
N VAL A 77 -6.43 -0.04 2.59
CA VAL A 77 -7.72 -0.70 2.85
C VAL A 77 -8.23 -0.50 4.28
N ASP A 78 -7.54 0.31 5.09
CA ASP A 78 -7.84 0.56 6.51
C ASP A 78 -7.91 -0.72 7.35
N ALA A 79 -6.91 -1.59 7.19
CA ALA A 79 -6.81 -2.85 7.91
C ALA A 79 -6.52 -2.63 9.41
N PRO A 80 -6.92 -3.55 10.30
CA PRO A 80 -6.53 -3.51 11.71
C PRO A 80 -5.02 -3.51 11.89
N ARG A 81 -4.51 -2.70 12.83
CA ARG A 81 -3.05 -2.57 13.11
C ARG A 81 -2.40 -3.83 13.67
N SER A 82 -3.20 -4.79 14.14
CA SER A 82 -2.71 -6.01 14.78
C SER A 82 -3.70 -7.14 14.55
N GLY A 83 -3.17 -8.35 14.41
CA GLY A 83 -3.97 -9.56 14.21
C GLY A 83 -3.39 -10.40 13.08
N LYS A 84 -4.16 -11.39 12.64
CA LYS A 84 -3.89 -12.19 11.44
C LYS A 84 -5.01 -11.92 10.45
N GLY A 85 -4.65 -11.74 9.19
CA GLY A 85 -5.59 -11.58 8.09
C GLY A 85 -5.23 -12.51 6.94
N ASP A 86 -6.24 -12.95 6.22
CA ASP A 86 -6.13 -13.72 4.98
C ASP A 86 -6.63 -12.87 3.81
N LEU A 87 -6.39 -13.34 2.59
CA LEU A 87 -6.86 -12.65 1.37
C LEU A 87 -8.39 -12.45 1.38
N GLY A 88 -9.14 -13.40 1.94
CA GLY A 88 -10.61 -13.38 2.00
C GLY A 88 -11.16 -12.14 2.69
N GLN A 89 -10.51 -11.68 3.75
CA GLN A 89 -10.89 -10.46 4.48
C GLN A 89 -10.72 -9.16 3.68
N PHE A 90 -9.90 -9.19 2.62
CA PHE A 90 -9.61 -8.03 1.77
C PHE A 90 -10.44 -8.02 0.48
N LEU A 91 -11.13 -9.11 0.15
CA LEU A 91 -12.03 -9.16 -1.00
C LEU A 91 -13.18 -8.14 -0.83
N GLY A 92 -13.50 -7.41 -1.89
CA GLY A 92 -14.51 -6.36 -1.89
C GLY A 92 -14.10 -5.05 -1.20
N LYS A 93 -12.95 -5.01 -0.50
CA LYS A 93 -12.42 -3.77 0.06
C LYS A 93 -12.04 -2.80 -1.05
N THR A 94 -12.13 -1.52 -0.72
CA THR A 94 -11.78 -0.43 -1.63
C THR A 94 -10.55 0.30 -1.12
N PHE A 95 -9.75 0.81 -2.06
CA PHE A 95 -8.59 1.64 -1.77
C PHE A 95 -8.38 2.64 -2.91
N ARG A 96 -7.68 3.75 -2.64
CA ARG A 96 -7.28 4.69 -3.70
C ARG A 96 -5.86 4.36 -4.10
N ALA A 97 -5.54 4.45 -5.38
CA ALA A 97 -4.17 4.25 -5.82
C ALA A 97 -3.85 5.05 -7.08
N SER A 98 -2.57 5.41 -7.20
CA SER A 98 -2.01 6.01 -8.40
C SER A 98 -1.66 4.94 -9.41
N VAL A 99 -2.03 5.18 -10.66
CA VAL A 99 -1.74 4.33 -11.79
C VAL A 99 -0.60 4.95 -12.59
N GLY A 100 0.46 4.18 -12.75
CA GLY A 100 1.52 4.41 -13.71
C GLY A 100 1.39 3.47 -14.91
N GLN A 101 2.31 3.62 -15.84
CA GLN A 101 2.50 2.69 -16.95
C GLN A 101 3.93 2.16 -16.89
N ASP A 102 4.08 0.86 -17.12
CA ASP A 102 5.36 0.19 -17.21
C ASP A 102 5.40 -0.65 -18.50
N THR A 103 6.60 -0.96 -18.98
CA THR A 103 6.79 -1.75 -20.19
C THR A 103 7.13 -3.19 -19.83
N TYR A 104 6.23 -4.12 -20.13
CA TYR A 104 6.45 -5.55 -19.94
C TYR A 104 6.44 -6.28 -21.29
N ASN A 105 7.54 -6.96 -21.62
CA ASN A 105 7.74 -7.65 -22.90
C ASN A 105 7.44 -6.76 -24.13
N GLY A 106 7.88 -5.49 -24.09
CA GLY A 106 7.66 -4.51 -25.16
C GLY A 106 6.24 -3.96 -25.27
N LYS A 107 5.33 -4.32 -24.35
CA LYS A 107 3.96 -3.80 -24.29
C LYS A 107 3.76 -2.96 -23.04
N LEU A 108 3.06 -1.84 -23.21
CA LEU A 108 2.66 -1.02 -22.07
C LEU A 108 1.61 -1.75 -21.23
N LYS A 109 1.80 -1.70 -19.92
CA LYS A 109 0.89 -2.24 -18.91
C LYS A 109 0.65 -1.17 -17.86
N SER A 110 -0.60 -0.99 -17.45
CA SER A 110 -0.91 -0.17 -16.29
C SER A 110 -0.48 -0.88 -15.01
N VAL A 111 0.21 -0.15 -14.12
CA VAL A 111 0.74 -0.67 -12.86
C VAL A 111 0.32 0.27 -11.73
N ILE A 112 -0.08 -0.31 -10.59
CA ILE A 112 -0.33 0.46 -9.38
C ILE A 112 1.02 0.88 -8.79
N THR A 113 1.25 2.18 -8.65
CA THR A 113 2.53 2.74 -8.20
C THR A 113 2.51 3.24 -6.76
N ASN A 114 1.36 3.68 -6.26
CA ASN A 114 1.23 4.20 -4.91
C ASN A 114 -0.17 3.97 -4.37
N ILE A 115 -0.30 3.41 -3.17
CA ILE A 115 -1.57 3.12 -2.51
C ILE A 115 -1.85 4.17 -1.44
N MET A 116 -3.08 4.70 -1.44
CA MET A 116 -3.53 5.75 -0.55
C MET A 116 -4.80 5.29 0.20
N PRO A 117 -4.95 5.66 1.48
CA PRO A 117 -6.17 5.35 2.24
C PRO A 117 -7.40 6.03 1.63
N VAL A 118 -8.54 5.33 1.61
CA VAL A 118 -9.81 5.88 1.10
C VAL A 118 -10.24 7.15 1.85
N SER A 119 -9.84 7.25 3.13
CA SER A 119 -10.05 8.42 3.99
C SER A 119 -9.19 9.65 3.63
N ALA A 120 -8.43 9.60 2.53
CA ALA A 120 -7.66 10.74 2.00
C ALA A 120 -8.51 11.85 1.35
N ASP A 121 -9.81 11.95 1.68
CA ASP A 121 -10.53 13.24 1.69
C ASP A 121 -10.18 14.09 2.93
N GLN A 122 -9.23 13.66 3.75
CA GLN A 122 -8.69 14.49 4.80
C GLN A 122 -7.75 15.57 4.23
N PRO A 123 -8.05 16.85 4.44
CA PRO A 123 -7.29 17.96 3.87
C PRO A 123 -5.81 17.90 4.29
N SER A 124 -4.94 18.27 3.35
CA SER A 124 -3.46 18.17 3.42
C SER A 124 -2.82 18.72 4.70
N TRP A 125 -3.49 19.63 5.42
CA TRP A 125 -3.03 20.16 6.69
C TRP A 125 -3.01 19.12 7.83
N ILE A 126 -3.85 18.08 7.79
CA ILE A 126 -3.83 17.00 8.80
C ILE A 126 -2.58 16.12 8.63
N TYR A 127 -2.15 15.90 7.38
CA TYR A 127 -0.90 15.19 7.11
C TYR A 127 0.31 15.97 7.61
N LEU A 128 0.32 17.30 7.39
CA LEU A 128 1.32 18.21 7.94
C LEU A 128 1.31 18.23 9.48
N LEU A 129 0.15 18.19 10.12
CA LEU A 129 0.05 18.08 11.57
C LEU A 129 0.55 16.74 12.11
N ARG A 130 0.30 15.63 11.40
CA ARG A 130 0.86 14.31 11.76
C ARG A 130 2.38 14.30 11.62
N LEU A 131 2.93 14.92 10.57
CA LEU A 131 4.37 15.08 10.38
C LEU A 131 4.99 15.97 11.48
N GLN A 132 4.37 17.10 11.80
CA GLN A 132 4.82 17.98 12.88
C GLN A 132 4.81 17.28 14.25
N ARG A 133 3.78 16.48 14.55
CA ARG A 133 3.72 15.68 15.78
C ARG A 133 4.83 14.63 15.83
N LYS A 134 5.10 13.92 14.73
CA LYS A 134 6.21 12.95 14.64
C LYS A 134 7.57 13.63 14.84
N MET A 135 7.82 14.78 14.19
CA MET A 135 9.07 15.54 14.38
C MET A 135 9.23 16.03 15.81
N ARG A 136 8.16 16.51 16.46
CA ARG A 136 8.22 17.00 17.85
C ARG A 136 8.53 15.87 18.83
N LEU A 137 7.94 14.69 18.63
CA LEU A 137 8.27 13.48 19.41
C LEU A 137 9.72 13.06 19.23
N TYR A 138 10.22 13.06 17.99
CA TYR A 138 11.60 12.73 17.68
C TYR A 138 12.59 13.71 18.35
N LEU A 139 12.30 15.02 18.28
CA LEU A 139 13.11 16.05 18.93
C LEU A 139 13.13 15.88 20.47
N LEU A 140 11.97 15.56 21.06
CA LEU A 140 11.86 15.29 22.50
C LEU A 140 12.65 14.04 22.91
N MET A 141 12.65 12.98 22.10
CA MET A 141 13.46 11.79 22.34
C MET A 141 14.96 12.11 22.26
N LEU A 142 15.39 12.89 21.27
CA LEU A 142 16.77 13.35 21.13
C LEU A 142 17.23 14.19 22.33
N LEU A 143 16.41 15.15 22.77
CA LEU A 143 16.73 15.99 23.94
C LEU A 143 16.79 15.17 25.23
N LYS A 144 15.89 14.19 25.41
CA LYS A 144 15.97 13.25 26.55
C LYS A 144 17.25 12.43 26.51
N ARG A 145 17.68 11.96 25.33
CA ARG A 145 18.92 11.20 25.14
C ARG A 145 20.14 12.06 25.48
N GLN A 146 20.17 13.31 25.03
CA GLN A 146 21.27 14.23 25.30
C GLN A 146 21.38 14.57 26.79
N LYS A 147 20.25 14.83 27.48
CA LYS A 147 20.24 15.04 28.94
C LYS A 147 20.71 13.82 29.73
N ARG A 148 20.41 12.60 29.28
CA ARG A 148 20.92 11.37 29.91
C ARG A 148 22.44 11.24 29.74
N GLN A 149 22.97 11.55 28.56
CA GLN A 149 24.41 11.53 28.30
C GLN A 149 25.15 12.56 29.17
N GLN A 150 24.64 13.79 29.29
CA GLN A 150 25.23 14.81 30.16
C GLN A 150 25.23 14.42 31.64
N LYS A 151 24.14 13.79 32.12
CA LYS A 151 24.07 13.29 33.51
C LYS A 151 25.08 12.18 33.78
N ASN A 152 25.28 11.28 32.82
CA ASN A 152 26.27 10.20 32.97
C ASN A 152 27.70 10.77 32.95
N LEU A 153 27.99 11.74 32.08
CA LEU A 153 29.29 12.44 32.03
C LEU A 153 29.61 13.20 33.33
N LEU A 154 28.62 13.85 33.96
CA LEU A 154 28.81 14.47 35.28
C LEU A 154 29.02 13.42 36.38
N ALA A 155 28.27 12.31 36.35
CA ALA A 155 28.42 11.25 37.34
C ALA A 155 29.77 10.52 37.27
N ASP A 156 30.41 10.49 36.10
CA ASP A 156 31.76 9.95 35.93
C ASP A 156 32.87 10.93 36.38
N LEU A 157 32.60 12.24 36.44
CA LEU A 157 33.52 13.25 36.97
C LEU A 157 33.56 13.31 38.50
N ASP A 158 32.52 12.84 39.18
CA ASP A 158 32.40 12.78 40.65
C ASP A 158 32.89 11.44 41.25
N ARG A 159 33.46 10.55 40.43
CA ARG A 159 34.14 9.34 40.92
C ARG A 159 35.61 9.66 41.20
N PRO A 160 36.10 9.46 42.44
CA PRO A 160 37.49 9.74 42.83
C PRO A 160 38.51 8.83 42.13
#